data_AF-A0A2C6L407-F1
#
_entry.id   AF-A0A2C6L407-F1
#
_cell.length_a   1.000
_cell.length_b   1.000
_cell.length_c   1.000
_cell.angle_alpha   90.00
_cell.angle_beta   90.00
_cell.angle_gamma   90.00
#
_symmetry.space_group_name_H-M   'P 1'
#
loop_
_entity.id
_entity.type
_entity.pdbx_description
1 polymer ?
#
loop_
_entity_poly.entity_id
_entity_poly.type
_entity_poly.pdbx_seq_one_letter_code
_entity_poly.pdbx_strand_id
1 'polypeptide(L)'
;MIPFCSVRLWWNLFPQMARDKVQFYFRYIGASVAWGTGMVAFAGRKDFGEHFTQPSFFYKMHLRKLLRNGNIDRERYDSLMSGAVL
;
A
#
# COMPACT_ATOMS: atom_id res chain seq x y z
N MET A 1 1.50 11.54 -2.36
CA MET A 1 2.30 12.30 -1.37
C MET A 1 1.41 13.41 -0.86
N ILE A 2 0.93 13.34 0.38
CA ILE A 2 0.16 14.45 0.96
C ILE A 2 1.12 15.64 0.98
N PRO A 3 0.83 16.75 0.29
CA PRO A 3 1.71 17.89 0.34
C PRO A 3 1.73 18.32 1.80
N PHE A 4 2.92 18.51 2.36
CA PHE A 4 3.10 19.25 3.60
C PHE A 4 2.30 20.55 3.46
N CYS A 5 1.06 20.56 3.95
CA CYS A 5 0.25 21.77 3.99
C CYS A 5 1.06 22.72 4.86
N SER A 6 1.52 23.81 4.24
CA SER A 6 2.37 24.79 4.91
C SER A 6 1.70 25.18 6.22
N VAL A 7 2.42 25.02 7.35
CA VAL A 7 1.93 25.37 8.69
C VAL A 7 1.43 26.82 8.74
N ARG A 8 2.00 27.67 7.86
CA ARG A 8 1.58 29.05 7.62
C ARG A 8 0.13 29.16 7.12
N LEU A 9 -0.31 28.26 6.26
CA LEU A 9 -1.68 28.23 5.74
C LEU A 9 -2.67 27.81 6.83
N TRP A 10 -2.26 26.87 7.68
CA TRP A 10 -3.01 26.47 8.88
C TRP A 10 -3.13 27.61 9.90
N TRP A 11 -2.06 28.37 10.15
CA TRP A 11 -2.11 29.53 11.04
C TRP A 11 -2.97 30.68 10.52
N ASN A 12 -3.04 30.86 9.20
CA ASN A 12 -3.92 31.85 8.58
C ASN A 12 -5.41 31.47 8.70
N LEU A 13 -5.73 30.18 8.60
CA LEU A 13 -7.10 29.67 8.75
C LEU A 13 -7.55 29.60 10.21
N PHE A 14 -6.62 29.33 11.14
CA PHE A 14 -6.90 29.16 12.56
C PHE A 14 -5.99 30.07 13.41
N PRO A 15 -6.26 31.39 13.44
CA PRO A 15 -5.39 32.37 14.10
C PRO A 15 -5.29 32.18 15.62
N GLN A 16 -6.27 31.54 16.24
CA GLN A 16 -6.23 31.19 17.67
C GLN A 16 -5.15 30.13 17.97
N MET A 17 -4.89 29.19 17.06
CA MET A 17 -3.81 28.20 17.22
C MET A 17 -2.42 28.82 16.99
N ALA A 18 -2.34 29.90 16.21
CA ALA A 18 -1.10 30.62 15.95
C ALA A 18 -0.61 31.46 17.14
N ARG A 19 -1.49 31.79 18.10
CA ARG A 19 -1.12 32.52 19.32
C ARG A 19 -0.25 31.69 20.24
N ASP A 20 -0.47 30.37 20.29
CA ASP A 20 0.26 29.48 21.18
C ASP A 20 0.98 28.37 20.39
N LYS A 21 2.01 28.81 19.66
CA LYS A 21 2.77 27.99 18.71
C LYS A 21 3.37 26.76 19.37
N VAL A 22 3.83 26.89 20.62
CA VAL A 22 4.46 25.80 21.38
C VAL A 22 3.47 24.67 21.61
N GLN A 23 2.26 24.97 22.10
CA GLN A 23 1.22 23.96 22.29
C GLN A 23 0.79 23.31 20.96
N PHE A 24 0.71 24.09 19.87
CA PHE A 24 0.42 23.56 18.54
C PHE A 24 1.48 22.56 18.08
N TYR A 25 2.77 22.89 18.22
CA TYR A 25 3.85 21.97 17.84
C TYR A 25 3.85 20.69 18.67
N PHE A 26 3.63 20.77 19.98
CA PHE A 26 3.52 19.55 20.81
C PHE A 26 2.36 18.66 20.39
N ARG A 27 1.18 19.24 20.11
CA ARG A 27 0.02 18.48 19.61
C ARG A 27 0.26 17.90 18.22
N TYR A 28 0.93 18.64 17.35
CA TYR A 28 1.29 18.19 16.00
C TYR A 28 2.28 17.02 16.02
N ILE A 29 3.31 17.10 16.87
CA ILE A 29 4.27 16.01 17.08
C ILE A 29 3.56 14.79 17.63
N GLY A 30 2.72 14.95 18.67
CA GLY A 30 1.94 13.85 19.25
C GLY A 30 1.03 13.17 18.22
N ALA A 31 0.31 13.96 17.41
CA ALA A 31 -0.55 13.44 16.35
C ALA A 31 0.26 12.70 15.26
N SER A 32 1.42 13.24 14.89
CA SER A 32 2.29 12.62 13.88
C SER A 32 2.85 11.28 14.36
N VAL A 33 3.25 11.19 15.63
CA VAL A 33 3.72 9.93 16.24
C VAL A 33 2.58 8.92 16.32
N ALA A 34 1.40 9.31 16.80
CA ALA A 34 0.24 8.42 16.88
C ALA A 34 -0.15 7.87 15.50
N TRP A 35 -0.13 8.72 14.47
CA TRP A 35 -0.40 8.31 13.10
C TRP A 35 0.65 7.34 12.56
N GLY A 36 1.93 7.64 12.80
CA GLY A 36 3.04 6.75 12.42
C GLY A 36 2.92 5.37 13.08
N THR A 37 2.66 5.32 14.39
CA THR A 37 2.47 4.06 15.12
C THR A 37 1.26 3.29 14.60
N GLY A 38 0.14 3.96 14.32
CA GLY A 38 -1.04 3.33 13.74
C GLY A 38 -0.77 2.69 12.38
N MET A 39 -0.03 3.37 11.50
CA MET A 39 0.35 2.83 10.20
C MET A 39 1.29 1.63 10.32
N VAL A 40 2.27 1.68 11.23
CA VAL A 40 3.17 0.53 11.47
C VAL A 40 2.40 -0.66 12.02
N ALA A 41 1.50 -0.45 12.97
CA ALA A 41 0.66 -1.51 13.53
C ALA A 41 -0.27 -2.13 12.47
N PHE A 42 -0.80 -1.30 11.56
CA PHE A 42 -1.61 -1.78 10.44
C PHE A 42 -0.77 -2.57 9.43
N ALA A 43 0.41 -2.08 9.05
CA ALA A 43 1.31 -2.77 8.12
C ALA A 43 1.88 -4.09 8.68
N GLY A 44 2.02 -4.18 10.00
CA GLY A 44 2.47 -5.38 10.69
C GLY A 44 1.43 -6.50 10.77
N ARG A 45 0.17 -6.23 10.41
CA ARG A 45 -0.85 -7.28 10.31
C ARG A 45 -0.54 -8.15 9.09
N LYS A 46 0.10 -9.29 9.34
CA LYS A 46 0.24 -10.35 8.34
C LYS A 46 -1.11 -11.03 8.17
N ASP A 47 -1.71 -10.84 7.00
CA ASP A 47 -2.78 -11.72 6.53
C ASP A 47 -2.16 -13.08 6.21
N PHE A 48 -2.38 -14.05 7.11
CA PHE A 48 -2.11 -15.46 6.90
C PHE A 48 -3.26 -16.16 6.16
N GLY A 49 -4.17 -15.41 5.55
CA GLY A 49 -5.21 -15.97 4.71
C GLY A 49 -4.57 -16.74 3.56
N GLU A 50 -5.04 -17.96 3.32
CA GLU A 50 -4.76 -18.72 2.10
C GLU A 50 -5.40 -18.00 0.92
N HIS A 51 -4.82 -16.88 0.50
CA HIS A 51 -5.18 -16.23 -0.73
C HIS A 51 -4.56 -17.04 -1.85
N PHE A 52 -5.40 -17.75 -2.59
CA PHE A 52 -5.07 -18.24 -3.93
C PHE A 52 -4.50 -17.05 -4.69
N THR A 53 -3.19 -17.03 -4.85
CA THR A 53 -2.45 -15.94 -5.46
C THR A 53 -2.89 -15.88 -6.91
N GLN A 54 -3.85 -15.00 -7.21
CA GLN A 54 -4.15 -14.69 -8.59
C GLN A 54 -2.81 -14.32 -9.26
N PRO A 55 -2.44 -15.00 -10.35
CA PRO A 55 -1.13 -14.81 -10.92
C PRO A 55 -0.93 -13.34 -11.26
N SER A 56 0.20 -12.79 -10.82
CA SER A 56 0.53 -11.38 -11.05
C SER A 56 0.47 -11.05 -12.54
N PHE A 57 0.23 -9.78 -12.87
CA PHE A 57 0.14 -9.34 -14.26
C PHE A 57 1.39 -9.76 -15.08
N PHE A 58 2.57 -9.63 -14.48
CA PHE A 58 3.84 -10.04 -15.09
C PHE A 58 3.91 -11.55 -15.30
N TYR A 59 3.41 -12.36 -14.36
CA TYR A 59 3.37 -13.80 -14.51
C TYR A 59 2.42 -14.24 -15.63
N LYS A 60 1.24 -13.61 -15.76
CA LYS A 60 0.31 -13.84 -16.87
C LYS A 60 0.95 -13.50 -18.22
N MET A 61 1.68 -12.39 -18.30
CA MET A 61 2.39 -11.98 -19.51
C MET A 61 3.50 -12.97 -19.88
N HIS A 62 4.23 -13.47 -18.89
CA HIS A 62 5.27 -14.48 -19.08
C HIS A 62 4.70 -15.81 -19.60
N LEU A 63 3.60 -16.30 -18.99
CA LEU A 63 2.92 -17.52 -19.45
C LEU A 63 2.39 -17.38 -20.88
N ARG A 64 1.82 -16.22 -21.25
CA ARG A 64 1.39 -15.96 -22.63
C ARG A 64 2.56 -15.97 -23.61
N LYS A 65 3.73 -15.48 -23.20
CA LYS A 65 4.94 -15.53 -24.02
C LYS A 65 5.42 -16.97 -24.21
N LEU A 66 5.40 -17.79 -23.16
CA LEU A 66 5.74 -19.21 -23.22
C LEU A 66 4.77 -19.99 -24.13
N LEU A 67 3.47 -19.71 -24.04
CA LEU A 67 2.45 -20.32 -24.90
C LEU A 67 2.64 -19.92 -26.36
N ARG A 68 2.93 -18.64 -26.63
CA ARG A 68 3.24 -18.16 -27.99
C ARG A 68 4.51 -18.77 -28.57
N ASN A 69 5.49 -19.07 -27.72
CA ASN A 69 6.76 -19.67 -28.13
C ASN A 69 6.65 -21.20 -28.30
N GLY A 70 5.51 -21.82 -27.97
CA GLY A 70 5.32 -23.26 -28.05
C GLY A 70 6.06 -24.06 -26.95
N ASN A 71 6.56 -23.38 -25.91
CA ASN A 71 7.29 -24.04 -24.82
C ASN A 71 6.36 -24.72 -23.80
N ILE A 72 5.08 -24.35 -23.79
CA ILE A 72 4.05 -24.94 -22.92
C ILE A 72 2.80 -25.26 -23.73
N ASP A 73 2.18 -26.39 -23.41
CA ASP A 73 0.87 -26.76 -23.92
C ASP A 73 -0.25 -25.98 -23.24
N ARG A 74 -1.40 -25.93 -23.93
CA ARG A 74 -2.59 -25.20 -23.47
C ARG A 74 -3.12 -25.72 -22.12
N GLU A 75 -3.07 -27.02 -21.90
CA GLU A 75 -3.46 -27.65 -20.62
C GLU A 75 -2.56 -27.18 -19.46
N ARG A 76 -1.26 -27.03 -19.73
CA ARG A 76 -0.26 -26.59 -18.75
C ARG A 76 -0.37 -25.09 -18.47
N TYR A 77 -0.81 -24.31 -19.44
CA TYR A 77 -1.15 -22.89 -19.25
C TYR A 77 -2.37 -22.72 -18.34
N ASP A 78 -3.42 -23.52 -18.53
CA ASP A 78 -4.66 -23.41 -17.75
C ASP A 78 -4.49 -23.90 -16.30
N SER A 79 -3.66 -24.92 -16.04
CA SER A 79 -3.33 -25.33 -14.66
C SER A 79 -2.52 -24.26 -13.92
N LEU A 80 -1.52 -23.67 -14.58
CA LEU A 80 -0.70 -22.59 -14.00
C LEU A 80 -1.49 -21.28 -13.82
N MET A 81 -2.54 -21.05 -14.62
CA MET A 81 -3.39 -19.86 -14.49
C MET A 81 -4.47 -20.01 -13.42
N SER A 82 -4.98 -21.23 -13.22
CA SER A 82 -5.98 -21.55 -12.19
C SER A 82 -5.39 -21.77 -10.80
N GLY A 83 -4.07 -21.98 -10.70
CA GLY A 83 -3.40 -22.30 -9.44
C GLY A 83 -3.74 -23.70 -8.91
N ALA A 84 -4.52 -24.48 -9.66
CA ALA A 84 -4.82 -25.87 -9.37
C ALA A 84 -3.64 -26.72 -9.85
N VAL A 85 -2.64 -26.84 -8.99
CA VAL A 85 -1.68 -27.94 -9.08
C VAL A 85 -2.42 -29.18 -8.55
N LEU A 86 -2.87 -30.04 -9.47
CA LEU A 86 -3.16 -31.44 -9.19
C LEU A 86 -1.86 -32.25 -9.33
#